data_AF-A0A8T0E549-F1
#
_entry.id   AF-A0A8T0E549-F1
#
_cell.length_a   1.000
_cell.length_b   1.000
_cell.length_c   1.000
_cell.angle_alpha   90.00
_cell.angle_beta   90.00
_cell.angle_gamma   90.00
#
_symmetry.space_group_name_H-M   'P 1'
#
loop_
_entity.id
_entity.type
_entity.pdbx_description
1 polymer ?
#
loop_
_entity_poly.entity_id
_entity_poly.type
_entity_poly.pdbx_seq_one_letter_code
_entity_poly.pdbx_strand_id
1 'polypeptide(L)'
;MNFRWKKCANKRKFLIERPDIVFWRNNYLRKMRQYRKSKCQIVFIDETWVDSNLTFRKCWQSDTISGAEINVNSKNRLIIVHAGSSTGFIPGAQLIYKASTKTGDYHGQMNYENFEKWVLEKLIPNLRPKSVVCMDNAPYHTKVANPTPTKYIKRLIKERNITGDLSLENLQNLLCDALGGVSSKEWEAHCRHVEKLENSYWEKDGILEEVVDELVVQIGSTESDSDSEETESCDSDSEFF
;
A
#
# COMPACT_ATOMS: atom_id res chain seq x y z
N MET A 1 42.01 -22.89 4.28
CA MET A 1 41.34 -21.57 4.33
C MET A 1 39.83 -21.82 4.49
N ASN A 2 39.29 -21.62 5.69
CA ASN A 2 37.94 -22.08 6.07
C ASN A 2 36.86 -21.04 5.74
N PHE A 3 36.57 -20.88 4.45
CA PHE A 3 35.43 -20.06 4.01
C PHE A 3 34.15 -20.90 3.96
N ARG A 4 33.07 -20.42 4.58
CA ARG A 4 31.75 -21.07 4.61
C ARG A 4 30.69 -20.13 4.01
N TRP A 5 29.74 -20.70 3.26
CA TRP A 5 28.62 -19.97 2.67
C TRP A 5 27.53 -19.74 3.72
N LYS A 6 27.44 -18.52 4.28
CA LYS A 6 26.53 -18.18 5.40
C LYS A 6 25.56 -17.04 5.04
N LYS A 7 24.39 -17.01 5.70
CA LYS A 7 23.40 -15.91 5.60
C LYS A 7 23.80 -14.76 6.53
N CYS A 8 23.75 -13.52 6.05
CA CYS A 8 23.98 -12.33 6.87
C CYS A 8 22.71 -11.98 7.68
N ALA A 9 22.69 -12.36 8.96
CA ALA A 9 21.68 -12.06 10.00
C ALA A 9 20.23 -12.56 9.77
N ASN A 10 19.59 -13.04 10.86
CA ASN A 10 18.19 -13.49 10.86
C ASN A 10 17.40 -12.69 11.92
N LYS A 11 16.72 -11.62 11.48
CA LYS A 11 15.90 -10.74 12.35
C LYS A 11 14.41 -11.10 12.28
N ARG A 12 14.06 -12.39 12.28
CA ARG A 12 12.65 -12.82 12.19
C ARG A 12 11.89 -12.35 13.43
N LYS A 13 10.91 -11.46 13.21
CA LYS A 13 9.86 -11.13 14.18
C LYS A 13 8.69 -12.07 13.95
N PHE A 14 7.98 -12.45 15.01
CA PHE A 14 6.67 -13.08 14.86
C PHE A 14 5.71 -12.07 14.24
N LEU A 15 5.10 -12.43 13.11
CA LEU A 15 4.09 -11.63 12.44
C LEU A 15 2.73 -12.17 12.88
N ILE A 16 1.93 -11.34 13.52
CA ILE A 16 0.53 -11.63 13.82
C ILE A 16 -0.30 -10.78 12.86
N GLU A 17 -1.18 -11.42 12.10
CA GLU A 17 -2.12 -10.69 11.24
C GLU A 17 -3.12 -9.92 12.11
N ARG A 18 -3.33 -8.64 11.80
CA ARG A 18 -4.37 -7.85 12.46
C ARG A 18 -5.73 -8.09 11.79
N PRO A 19 -6.85 -8.15 12.55
CA PRO A 19 -8.17 -8.39 11.99
C PRO A 19 -8.59 -7.40 10.90
N ASP A 20 -8.23 -6.12 11.04
CA ASP A 20 -8.52 -5.09 10.04
C ASP A 20 -7.81 -5.36 8.71
N ILE A 21 -6.57 -5.87 8.74
CA ILE A 21 -5.84 -6.27 7.53
C ILE A 21 -6.50 -7.49 6.87
N VAL A 22 -7.02 -8.43 7.66
CA VAL A 22 -7.78 -9.58 7.16
C VAL A 22 -9.06 -9.11 6.46
N PHE A 23 -9.77 -8.16 7.04
CA PHE A 23 -10.96 -7.55 6.44
C PHE A 23 -10.64 -6.87 5.10
N TRP A 24 -9.62 -5.99 5.05
CA TRP A 24 -9.18 -5.34 3.81
C TRP A 24 -8.76 -6.33 2.74
N ARG A 25 -8.06 -7.40 3.13
CA ARG A 25 -7.68 -8.50 2.22
C ARG A 25 -8.92 -9.21 1.66
N ASN A 26 -9.92 -9.49 2.49
CA ASN A 26 -11.16 -10.10 2.02
C ASN A 26 -11.90 -9.21 1.02
N ASN A 27 -11.99 -7.90 1.27
CA ASN A 27 -12.58 -6.94 0.34
C ASN A 27 -11.83 -6.90 -1.00
N TYR A 28 -10.49 -6.85 -0.95
CA TYR A 28 -9.65 -6.94 -2.14
C TYR A 28 -9.93 -8.25 -2.90
N LEU A 29 -9.92 -9.40 -2.23
CA LEU A 29 -10.14 -10.71 -2.86
C LEU A 29 -11.52 -10.82 -3.51
N ARG A 30 -12.57 -10.28 -2.87
CA ARG A 30 -13.93 -10.23 -3.44
C ARG A 30 -13.95 -9.41 -4.74
N LYS A 31 -13.42 -8.18 -4.74
CA LYS A 31 -13.34 -7.34 -5.94
C LYS A 31 -12.52 -8.01 -7.06
N MET A 32 -11.37 -8.58 -6.73
CA MET A 32 -10.54 -9.29 -7.70
C MET A 32 -11.23 -10.51 -8.32
N ARG A 33 -12.02 -11.26 -7.54
CA ARG A 33 -12.84 -12.37 -8.07
C ARG A 33 -13.89 -11.85 -9.05
N GLN A 34 -14.55 -10.73 -8.75
CA GLN A 34 -15.52 -10.11 -9.66
C GLN A 34 -14.86 -9.67 -10.98
N TYR A 35 -13.72 -8.95 -10.92
CA TYR A 35 -13.02 -8.53 -12.14
C TYR A 35 -12.54 -9.69 -13.01
N ARG A 36 -12.11 -10.79 -12.40
CA ARG A 36 -11.77 -12.03 -13.12
C ARG A 36 -12.99 -12.65 -13.80
N LYS A 37 -14.15 -12.68 -13.13
CA LYS A 37 -15.41 -13.15 -13.73
C LYS A 37 -15.84 -12.29 -14.92
N SER A 38 -15.69 -10.97 -14.81
CA SER A 38 -15.98 -10.01 -15.88
C SER A 38 -14.96 -10.01 -17.03
N LYS A 39 -13.93 -10.88 -16.98
CA LYS A 39 -12.83 -10.96 -17.95
C LYS A 39 -12.12 -9.62 -18.19
N CYS A 40 -12.06 -8.76 -17.17
CA CYS A 40 -11.28 -7.54 -17.21
C CYS A 40 -9.78 -7.87 -17.25
N GLN A 41 -9.00 -7.09 -18.00
CA GLN A 41 -7.56 -7.20 -17.95
C GLN A 41 -7.06 -6.64 -16.62
N ILE A 42 -6.41 -7.47 -15.81
CA ILE A 42 -5.79 -7.03 -14.57
C ILE A 42 -4.35 -6.66 -14.85
N VAL A 43 -3.97 -5.44 -14.49
CA VAL A 43 -2.64 -4.87 -14.67
C VAL A 43 -2.07 -4.53 -13.31
N PHE A 44 -0.90 -5.07 -12.99
CA PHE A 44 -0.15 -4.77 -11.77
C PHE A 44 0.93 -3.74 -12.09
N ILE A 45 1.07 -2.76 -11.22
CA ILE A 45 2.15 -1.77 -11.29
C ILE A 45 3.01 -1.90 -10.04
N ASP A 46 4.30 -1.61 -10.18
CA ASP A 46 5.22 -1.56 -9.06
C ASP A 46 6.42 -0.65 -9.39
N GLU A 47 6.96 -0.06 -8.35
CA GLU A 47 8.16 0.75 -8.34
C GLU A 47 9.28 -0.01 -7.64
N THR A 48 10.39 -0.20 -8.32
CA THR A 48 11.57 -0.81 -7.73
C THR A 48 12.82 0.02 -7.97
N TRP A 49 13.85 -0.22 -7.17
CA TRP A 49 15.14 0.43 -7.32
C TRP A 49 16.29 -0.56 -7.36
N VAL A 50 17.26 -0.26 -8.22
CA VAL A 50 18.52 -0.99 -8.32
C VAL A 50 19.65 -0.05 -7.95
N ASP A 51 20.33 -0.36 -6.86
CA ASP A 51 21.52 0.36 -6.42
C ASP A 51 22.76 -0.20 -7.15
N SER A 52 23.71 0.66 -7.52
CA SER A 52 24.99 0.23 -8.13
C SER A 52 25.83 -0.65 -7.21
N ASN A 53 25.58 -0.58 -5.90
CA ASN A 53 26.19 -1.44 -4.90
C ASN A 53 25.40 -2.75 -4.82
N LEU A 54 25.60 -3.64 -5.79
CA LEU A 54 25.02 -4.99 -5.76
C LEU A 54 25.59 -5.74 -4.54
N THR A 55 24.82 -5.78 -3.45
CA THR A 55 25.17 -6.53 -2.25
C THR A 55 24.62 -7.94 -2.35
N PHE A 56 25.50 -8.93 -2.17
CA PHE A 56 25.10 -10.33 -2.17
C PHE A 56 24.47 -10.71 -0.82
N ARG A 57 23.23 -11.23 -0.82
CA ARG A 57 22.54 -11.74 0.38
C ARG A 57 23.26 -12.93 1.05
N LYS A 58 24.19 -13.56 0.34
CA LYS A 58 25.07 -14.64 0.79
C LYS A 58 26.45 -14.39 0.18
N CYS A 59 27.51 -14.52 0.97
CA CYS A 59 28.89 -14.45 0.50
C CYS A 59 29.73 -15.51 1.21
N TRP A 60 30.91 -15.80 0.66
CA TRP A 60 31.90 -16.66 1.31
C TRP A 60 32.51 -15.91 2.51
N GLN A 61 32.38 -16.46 3.71
CA GLN A 61 32.85 -15.83 4.95
C GLN A 61 33.87 -16.70 5.65
N SER A 62 34.97 -16.12 6.12
CA SER A 62 35.96 -16.78 6.98
C SER A 62 35.57 -16.60 8.44
N ASP A 63 35.94 -17.52 9.33
CA ASP A 63 35.70 -17.38 10.77
C ASP A 63 36.52 -16.21 11.40
N THR A 64 37.52 -15.68 10.70
CA THR A 64 38.37 -14.55 11.13
C THR A 64 38.07 -13.23 10.42
N ILE A 65 37.24 -13.23 9.36
CA ILE A 65 36.93 -12.04 8.55
C ILE A 65 35.41 -11.93 8.47
N SER A 66 34.84 -10.93 9.14
CA SER A 66 33.43 -10.58 8.96
C SER A 66 33.14 -10.37 7.48
N GLY A 67 32.19 -11.15 6.94
CA GLY A 67 31.74 -10.99 5.56
C GLY A 67 31.20 -9.59 5.31
N ALA A 68 31.25 -9.11 4.06
CA ALA A 68 30.91 -7.74 3.65
C ALA A 68 29.79 -7.12 4.50
N GLU A 69 30.19 -6.37 5.52
CA GLU A 69 29.31 -5.42 6.17
C GLU A 69 29.32 -4.15 5.33
N ILE A 70 28.14 -3.62 5.11
CA ILE A 70 27.78 -2.20 5.23
C ILE A 70 26.76 -1.86 4.14
N ASN A 71 25.61 -1.34 4.60
CA ASN A 71 24.73 -0.47 3.85
C ASN A 71 25.53 0.71 3.27
N VAL A 72 26.22 0.50 2.14
CA VAL A 72 26.80 1.62 1.41
C VAL A 72 25.65 2.32 0.69
N ASN A 73 25.29 3.50 1.18
CA ASN A 73 24.34 4.41 0.53
C ASN A 73 24.83 4.64 -0.90
N SER A 74 24.20 3.93 -1.84
CA SER A 74 24.63 3.96 -3.22
C SER A 74 24.29 5.32 -3.82
N LYS A 75 25.32 6.09 -4.18
CA LYS A 75 25.14 7.39 -4.86
C LYS A 75 24.47 7.24 -6.23
N ASN A 76 24.51 6.05 -6.81
CA ASN A 76 23.84 5.73 -8.07
C ASN A 76 22.74 4.70 -7.81
N ARG A 77 21.50 5.12 -8.04
CA ARG A 77 20.29 4.31 -7.99
C ARG A 77 19.52 4.47 -9.29
N LEU A 78 19.10 3.38 -9.89
CA LEU A 78 18.10 3.37 -10.95
C LEU A 78 16.73 3.15 -10.31
N ILE A 79 15.78 3.98 -10.69
CA ILE A 79 14.37 3.79 -10.35
C ILE A 79 13.70 3.22 -11.58
N ILE A 80 12.93 2.16 -11.38
CA ILE A 80 12.21 1.42 -12.41
C ILE A 80 10.75 1.42 -12.03
N VAL A 81 9.90 1.88 -12.93
CA VAL A 81 8.44 1.76 -12.84
C VAL A 81 7.95 1.02 -14.06
N HIS A 82 7.09 0.03 -13.86
CA HIS A 82 6.49 -0.70 -14.96
C HIS A 82 5.11 -1.24 -14.59
N ALA A 83 4.28 -1.43 -15.61
CA ALA A 83 3.03 -2.16 -15.56
C ALA A 83 3.11 -3.52 -16.28
N GLY A 84 2.53 -4.57 -15.70
CA GLY A 84 2.45 -5.90 -16.29
C GLY A 84 1.10 -6.58 -16.06
N SER A 85 0.72 -7.47 -16.97
CA SER A 85 -0.53 -8.24 -16.92
C SER A 85 -0.26 -9.73 -17.18
N SER A 86 -1.32 -10.55 -17.24
CA SER A 86 -1.20 -11.98 -17.57
C SER A 86 -0.59 -12.26 -18.95
N THR A 87 -0.58 -11.29 -19.86
CA THR A 87 0.04 -11.40 -21.19
C THR A 87 1.47 -10.83 -21.25
N GLY A 88 2.04 -10.46 -20.10
CA GLY A 88 3.34 -9.81 -20.00
C GLY A 88 3.26 -8.31 -19.75
N PHE A 89 4.41 -7.65 -19.90
CA PHE A 89 4.58 -6.21 -19.68
C PHE A 89 3.80 -5.38 -20.70
N ILE A 90 3.26 -4.24 -20.23
CA ILE A 90 2.53 -3.29 -21.09
C ILE A 90 3.55 -2.52 -21.94
N PRO A 91 3.56 -2.66 -23.28
CA PRO A 91 4.50 -1.94 -24.13
C PRO A 91 4.34 -0.42 -23.96
N GLY A 92 5.45 0.31 -23.89
CA GLY A 92 5.43 1.77 -23.72
C GLY A 92 5.20 2.28 -22.28
N ALA A 93 4.84 1.40 -21.34
CA ALA A 93 4.65 1.76 -19.93
C ALA A 93 5.95 1.74 -19.10
N GLN A 94 7.08 1.30 -19.68
CA GLN A 94 8.36 1.26 -18.98
C GLN A 94 8.90 2.66 -18.71
N LEU A 95 9.33 2.91 -17.48
CA LEU A 95 10.10 4.08 -17.11
C LEU A 95 11.31 3.65 -16.28
N ILE A 96 12.51 3.98 -16.76
CA ILE A 96 13.77 3.75 -16.04
C ILE A 96 14.55 5.05 -16.06
N TYR A 97 14.90 5.57 -14.88
CA TYR A 97 15.71 6.77 -14.77
C TYR A 97 16.67 6.70 -13.58
N LYS A 98 17.77 7.43 -13.69
CA LYS A 98 18.74 7.56 -12.60
C LYS A 98 18.23 8.55 -11.57
N ALA A 99 18.18 8.15 -10.31
CA ALA A 99 17.94 9.07 -9.21
C ALA A 99 19.06 10.12 -9.18
N SER A 100 18.73 11.39 -9.43
CA SER A 100 19.68 12.49 -9.52
C SER A 100 19.11 13.78 -8.92
N THR A 101 19.99 14.74 -8.62
CA THR A 101 19.64 16.07 -8.09
C THR A 101 19.54 17.17 -9.16
N LYS A 102 19.72 16.86 -10.45
CA LYS A 102 19.71 17.85 -11.55
C LYS A 102 18.36 17.88 -12.27
N THR A 103 18.12 18.96 -13.02
CA THR A 103 16.85 19.37 -13.66
C THR A 103 16.66 18.83 -15.09
N GLY A 104 15.40 18.53 -15.47
CA GLY A 104 14.97 17.78 -16.67
C GLY A 104 13.84 16.76 -16.39
N ASP A 105 13.48 15.92 -17.37
CA ASP A 105 12.32 15.02 -17.30
C ASP A 105 12.61 13.73 -16.53
N TYR A 106 11.89 13.53 -15.42
CA TYR A 106 12.06 12.45 -14.42
C TYR A 106 13.42 12.49 -13.70
N HIS A 107 13.47 13.29 -12.64
CA HIS A 107 14.61 13.39 -11.72
C HIS A 107 14.17 13.31 -10.27
N GLY A 108 15.14 13.10 -9.38
CA GLY A 108 14.89 12.86 -7.96
C GLY A 108 14.52 11.41 -7.64
N GLN A 109 13.96 11.20 -6.44
CA GLN A 109 13.31 9.94 -6.07
C GLN A 109 11.89 9.89 -6.66
N MET A 110 11.25 8.74 -6.62
CA MET A 110 9.82 8.65 -6.96
C MET A 110 9.01 9.56 -6.02
N ASN A 111 8.15 10.37 -6.60
CA ASN A 111 7.26 11.30 -5.91
C ASN A 111 5.92 11.37 -6.65
N TYR A 112 4.98 12.16 -6.11
CA TYR A 112 3.64 12.27 -6.69
C TYR A 112 3.69 12.78 -8.14
N GLU A 113 4.44 13.85 -8.38
CA GLU A 113 4.48 14.51 -9.69
C GLU A 113 5.07 13.59 -10.77
N ASN A 114 6.14 12.85 -10.44
CA ASN A 114 6.74 11.85 -11.33
C ASN A 114 5.80 10.66 -11.57
N PHE A 115 5.10 10.19 -10.53
CA PHE A 115 4.15 9.09 -10.65
C PHE A 115 2.93 9.49 -11.49
N GLU A 116 2.34 10.66 -11.23
CA GLU A 116 1.23 11.23 -12.00
C GLU A 116 1.61 11.39 -13.48
N LYS A 117 2.79 11.96 -13.74
CA LYS A 117 3.32 12.10 -15.10
C LYS A 117 3.46 10.75 -15.80
N TRP A 118 4.01 9.74 -15.11
CA TRP A 118 4.13 8.39 -15.64
C TRP A 118 2.76 7.75 -15.92
N VAL A 119 1.79 7.90 -15.01
CA VAL A 119 0.43 7.38 -15.21
C VAL A 119 -0.22 7.98 -16.46
N LEU A 120 -0.11 9.30 -16.62
CA LEU A 120 -0.75 10.03 -17.73
C LEU A 120 -0.05 9.79 -19.08
N GLU A 121 1.28 9.77 -19.11
CA GLU A 121 2.05 9.72 -20.35
C GLU A 121 2.40 8.30 -20.80
N LYS A 122 2.56 7.36 -19.86
CA LYS A 122 3.09 6.02 -20.13
C LYS A 122 2.10 4.92 -19.83
N LEU A 123 1.36 5.00 -18.73
CA LEU A 123 0.42 3.93 -18.36
C LEU A 123 -0.87 4.02 -19.17
N ILE A 124 -1.68 5.06 -18.94
CA ILE A 124 -3.04 5.20 -19.49
C ILE A 124 -3.08 5.07 -21.01
N PRO A 125 -2.19 5.71 -21.80
CA PRO A 125 -2.22 5.62 -23.26
C PRO A 125 -1.96 4.20 -23.80
N ASN A 126 -1.27 3.37 -23.02
CA ASN A 126 -0.91 2.01 -23.40
C ASN A 126 -1.82 0.93 -22.76
N LEU A 127 -2.81 1.34 -21.95
CA LEU A 127 -3.79 0.43 -21.37
C LEU A 127 -4.92 0.12 -22.35
N ARG A 128 -5.39 -1.12 -22.31
CA ARG A 128 -6.62 -1.50 -23.02
C ARG A 128 -7.84 -0.95 -22.29
N PRO A 129 -8.94 -0.63 -22.99
CA PRO A 129 -10.21 -0.32 -22.36
C PRO A 129 -10.65 -1.43 -21.40
N LYS A 130 -11.34 -1.06 -20.31
CA LYS A 130 -11.81 -2.00 -19.27
C LYS A 130 -10.70 -2.77 -18.54
N SER A 131 -9.51 -2.16 -18.44
CA SER A 131 -8.44 -2.66 -17.58
C SER A 131 -8.67 -2.25 -16.12
N VAL A 132 -8.23 -3.11 -15.20
CA VAL A 132 -8.19 -2.85 -13.76
C VAL A 132 -6.73 -2.73 -13.37
N VAL A 133 -6.34 -1.57 -12.82
CA VAL A 133 -4.98 -1.33 -12.33
C VAL A 133 -4.92 -1.67 -10.84
N CYS A 134 -3.99 -2.54 -10.47
CA CYS A 134 -3.66 -2.91 -9.10
C CYS A 134 -2.33 -2.25 -8.72
N MET A 135 -2.36 -1.46 -7.65
CA MET A 135 -1.21 -0.75 -7.10
C MET A 135 -1.18 -0.90 -5.58
N ASP A 136 -0.01 -0.70 -4.98
CA ASP A 136 0.12 -0.64 -3.53
C ASP A 136 -0.35 0.72 -2.97
N ASN A 137 -0.33 0.85 -1.64
CA ASN A 137 -0.73 2.07 -0.95
C ASN A 137 0.49 2.93 -0.57
N ALA A 138 1.36 3.24 -1.53
CA ALA A 138 2.46 4.17 -1.31
C ALA A 138 1.92 5.61 -1.10
N PRO A 139 2.47 6.41 -0.16
CA PRO A 139 1.96 7.75 0.14
C PRO A 139 1.90 8.72 -1.06
N TYR A 140 2.72 8.49 -2.08
CA TYR A 140 2.78 9.33 -3.28
C TYR A 140 1.87 8.83 -4.42
N HIS A 141 1.22 7.67 -4.30
CA HIS A 141 0.22 7.20 -5.28
C HIS A 141 -1.10 7.97 -5.18
N THR A 142 -1.34 8.64 -4.05
CA THR A 142 -2.56 9.40 -3.82
C THR A 142 -2.22 10.76 -3.21
N LYS A 143 -2.64 11.84 -3.87
CA LYS A 143 -2.59 13.19 -3.32
C LYS A 143 -4.00 13.65 -3.02
N VAL A 144 -4.22 14.05 -1.77
CA VAL A 144 -5.48 14.67 -1.36
C VAL A 144 -5.53 16.07 -1.98
N ALA A 145 -6.44 16.29 -2.92
CA ALA A 145 -6.60 17.58 -3.60
C ALA A 145 -6.91 18.72 -2.61
N ASN A 146 -7.69 18.44 -1.56
CA ASN A 146 -8.04 19.39 -0.50
C ASN A 146 -7.60 18.85 0.87
N PRO A 147 -6.38 19.18 1.33
CA PRO A 147 -5.87 18.65 2.59
C PRO A 147 -6.65 19.22 3.79
N THR A 148 -6.81 18.38 4.82
CA THR A 148 -7.45 18.76 6.09
C THR A 148 -6.84 20.01 6.74
N PRO A 149 -7.60 20.82 7.51
CA PRO A 149 -7.18 22.06 8.14
C PRO A 149 -5.90 21.94 8.95
N THR A 150 -5.63 20.80 9.60
CA THR A 150 -4.38 20.59 10.34
C THR A 150 -3.14 20.65 9.44
N LYS A 151 -3.23 20.11 8.21
CA LYS A 151 -2.18 20.23 7.20
C LYS A 151 -2.15 21.65 6.60
N TYR A 152 -3.32 22.28 6.46
CA TYR A 152 -3.45 23.67 6.01
C TYR A 152 -2.78 24.66 6.97
N ILE A 153 -3.07 24.59 8.27
CA ILE A 153 -2.48 25.44 9.31
C ILE A 153 -0.96 25.22 9.37
N LYS A 154 -0.50 23.96 9.35
CA LYS A 154 0.94 23.66 9.29
C LYS A 154 1.61 24.23 8.03
N ARG A 155 0.91 24.21 6.89
CA ARG A 155 1.37 24.84 5.64
C ARG A 155 1.43 26.36 5.77
N LEU A 156 0.38 27.00 6.31
CA LEU A 156 0.37 28.44 6.54
C LEU A 156 1.49 28.89 7.49
N ILE A 157 1.72 28.16 8.57
CA ILE A 157 2.84 28.42 9.50
C ILE A 157 4.17 28.32 8.74
N LYS A 158 4.34 27.30 7.89
CA LYS A 158 5.54 27.13 7.08
C LYS A 158 5.74 28.25 6.06
N GLU A 159 4.67 28.70 5.40
CA GLU A 159 4.70 29.79 4.41
C GLU A 159 4.97 31.15 5.07
N ARG A 160 4.51 31.35 6.30
CA ARG A 160 4.70 32.59 7.06
C ARG A 160 6.02 32.65 7.84
N ASN A 161 6.66 31.51 8.11
CA ASN A 161 7.98 31.47 8.75
C ASN A 161 9.11 31.74 7.74
N ILE A 162 9.21 32.98 7.26
CA ILE A 162 10.18 33.42 6.24
C ILE A 162 11.59 33.60 6.85
N THR A 163 11.66 33.91 8.15
CA THR A 163 12.91 34.15 8.90
C THR A 163 13.61 32.87 9.37
N GLY A 164 12.94 31.71 9.33
CA GLY A 164 13.51 30.43 9.75
C GLY A 164 13.76 30.32 11.25
N ASP A 165 13.19 31.22 12.06
CA ASP A 165 13.28 31.16 13.51
C ASP A 165 12.45 29.97 14.03
N LEU A 166 13.11 29.13 14.82
CA LEU A 166 12.57 27.90 15.40
C LEU A 166 12.17 28.09 16.88
N SER A 167 12.18 29.33 17.37
CA SER A 167 11.74 29.65 18.73
C SER A 167 10.27 29.26 18.96
N LEU A 168 9.96 28.79 20.16
CA LEU A 168 8.60 28.43 20.55
C LEU A 168 7.66 29.64 20.55
N GLU A 169 8.17 30.82 20.85
CA GLU A 169 7.41 32.07 20.88
C GLU A 169 6.97 32.49 19.47
N ASN A 170 7.88 32.43 18.49
CA ASN A 170 7.56 32.67 17.08
C ASN A 170 6.53 31.66 16.56
N LEU A 171 6.69 30.38 16.92
CA LEU A 171 5.72 29.34 16.55
C LEU A 171 4.33 29.59 17.13
N GLN A 172 4.24 30.03 18.39
CA GLN A 172 2.97 30.37 19.03
C GLN A 172 2.28 31.55 18.34
N ASN A 173 3.03 32.62 18.03
CA ASN A 173 2.49 33.79 17.33
C ASN A 173 1.98 33.43 15.93
N LEU A 174 2.79 32.70 15.15
CA LEU A 174 2.39 32.23 13.82
C LEU A 174 1.18 31.30 13.85
N LEU A 175 1.03 30.49 14.89
CA LEU A 175 -0.13 29.63 15.09
C LEU A 175 -1.38 30.45 15.39
N CYS A 176 -1.30 31.41 16.32
CA CYS A 176 -2.42 32.31 16.65
C CYS A 176 -2.89 33.11 15.43
N ASP A 177 -1.95 33.64 14.64
CA ASP A 177 -2.26 34.37 13.41
C ASP A 177 -2.84 33.45 12.32
N ALA A 178 -2.39 32.21 12.23
CA ALA A 178 -2.92 31.24 11.28
C ALA A 178 -4.35 30.81 11.66
N LEU A 179 -4.62 30.63 12.95
CA LEU A 179 -5.95 30.29 13.47
C LEU A 179 -6.93 31.47 13.33
N GLY A 180 -6.50 32.69 13.68
CA GLY A 180 -7.32 33.90 13.53
C GLY A 180 -7.61 34.27 12.08
N GLY A 181 -6.79 33.79 11.14
CA GLY A 181 -7.00 33.97 9.70
C GLY A 181 -8.00 33.00 9.07
N VAL A 182 -8.47 31.97 9.78
CA VAL A 182 -9.48 31.05 9.26
C VAL A 182 -10.86 31.68 9.45
N SER A 183 -11.48 32.10 8.35
CA SER A 183 -12.83 32.66 8.38
C SER A 183 -13.89 31.57 8.58
N SER A 184 -15.05 31.93 9.15
CA SER A 184 -16.18 31.00 9.31
C SER A 184 -16.63 30.39 7.98
N LYS A 185 -16.52 31.14 6.88
CA LYS A 185 -16.87 30.69 5.53
C LYS A 185 -15.91 29.60 5.02
N GLU A 186 -14.61 29.74 5.28
CA GLU A 186 -13.62 28.71 4.94
C GLU A 186 -13.82 27.45 5.78
N TRP A 187 -14.18 27.61 7.06
CA TRP A 187 -14.49 26.48 7.93
C TRP A 187 -15.76 25.74 7.49
N GLU A 188 -16.82 26.46 7.12
CA GLU A 188 -18.06 25.88 6.58
C GLU A 188 -17.81 25.10 5.28
N ALA A 189 -16.96 25.65 4.39
CA ALA A 189 -16.54 24.94 3.19
C ALA A 189 -15.79 23.64 3.51
N HIS A 190 -15.02 23.61 4.60
CA HIS A 190 -14.36 22.40 5.08
C HIS A 190 -15.36 21.36 5.61
N CYS A 191 -16.34 21.77 6.43
CA CYS A 191 -17.39 20.86 6.92
C CYS A 191 -18.14 20.18 5.77
N ARG A 192 -18.58 20.97 4.77
CA ARG A 192 -19.23 20.43 3.57
C ARG A 192 -18.35 19.44 2.80
N HIS A 193 -17.05 19.63 2.80
CA HIS A 193 -16.12 18.71 2.15
C HIS A 193 -16.04 17.37 2.90
N VAL A 194 -15.99 17.40 4.23
CA VAL A 194 -15.98 16.19 5.07
C VAL A 194 -17.26 15.40 4.87
N GLU A 195 -18.43 16.04 4.95
CA GLU A 195 -19.73 15.39 4.69
C GLU A 195 -19.78 14.72 3.30
N LYS A 196 -19.21 15.38 2.28
CA LYS A 196 -19.12 14.80 0.93
C LYS A 196 -18.23 13.56 0.89
N LEU A 197 -17.12 13.55 1.65
CA LEU A 197 -16.24 12.38 1.74
C LEU A 197 -16.91 11.23 2.49
N GLU A 198 -17.57 11.51 3.61
CA GLU A 198 -18.32 10.53 4.40
C GLU A 198 -19.39 9.84 3.54
N ASN A 199 -20.21 10.62 2.84
CA ASN A 199 -21.22 10.06 1.92
C ASN A 199 -20.58 9.21 0.81
N SER A 200 -19.44 9.64 0.26
CA SER A 200 -18.75 8.85 -0.77
C SER A 200 -18.21 7.52 -0.23
N TYR A 201 -17.75 7.47 1.02
CA TYR A 201 -17.34 6.21 1.65
C TYR A 201 -18.54 5.32 1.95
N TRP A 202 -19.63 5.91 2.45
CA TRP A 202 -20.88 5.18 2.72
C TRP A 202 -21.42 4.49 1.46
N GLU A 203 -21.52 5.21 0.34
CA GLU A 203 -21.98 4.63 -0.93
C GLU A 203 -21.08 3.50 -1.46
N LYS A 204 -19.77 3.58 -1.22
CA LYS A 204 -18.79 2.62 -1.76
C LYS A 204 -18.62 1.37 -0.89
N ASP A 205 -18.62 1.56 0.43
CA ASP A 205 -18.21 0.54 1.40
C ASP A 205 -19.35 0.15 2.35
N GLY A 206 -20.36 1.00 2.56
CA GLY A 206 -21.52 0.71 3.43
C GLY A 206 -22.36 -0.49 2.95
N ILE A 207 -22.46 -0.68 1.63
CA ILE A 207 -23.16 -1.84 1.03
C ILE A 207 -22.52 -3.17 1.44
N LEU A 208 -21.21 -3.20 1.70
CA LEU A 208 -20.51 -4.42 2.13
C LEU A 208 -20.74 -4.75 3.61
N GLU A 209 -20.94 -3.75 4.48
CA GLU A 209 -21.31 -3.98 5.89
C GLU A 209 -22.76 -4.45 5.98
N GLU A 210 -23.70 -3.77 5.31
CA GLU A 210 -25.13 -4.17 5.34
C GLU A 210 -25.34 -5.60 4.84
N VAL A 211 -24.70 -5.99 3.73
CA VAL A 211 -24.81 -7.36 3.20
C VAL A 211 -24.13 -8.40 4.09
N VAL A 212 -23.04 -8.03 4.79
CA VAL A 212 -22.36 -8.95 5.72
C VAL A 212 -23.16 -9.12 7.01
N ASP A 213 -23.76 -8.06 7.54
CA ASP A 213 -24.64 -8.14 8.71
C ASP A 213 -25.95 -8.87 8.40
N GLU A 214 -26.52 -8.68 7.21
CA GLU A 214 -27.72 -9.41 6.74
C GLU A 214 -27.44 -10.92 6.59
N LEU A 215 -26.24 -11.30 6.15
CA LEU A 215 -25.78 -12.70 6.08
C LEU A 215 -25.56 -13.34 7.46
N VAL A 216 -25.19 -12.56 8.49
CA VAL A 216 -24.98 -13.08 9.86
C VAL A 216 -26.31 -13.40 10.54
N VAL A 217 -27.36 -12.62 10.27
CA VAL A 217 -28.69 -12.83 10.88
C VAL A 217 -29.38 -14.10 10.36
N GLN A 218 -29.10 -14.54 9.13
CA GLN A 218 -29.73 -15.73 8.53
C GLN A 218 -29.13 -17.08 8.96
N ILE A 219 -27.94 -17.11 9.58
CA ILE A 219 -27.25 -18.38 9.94
C ILE A 219 -27.71 -18.93 11.32
N GLY A 220 -28.59 -18.23 12.05
CA GLY A 220 -28.99 -18.60 13.41
C GLY A 220 -30.27 -19.44 13.57
N SER A 221 -30.98 -19.79 12.50
CA SER A 221 -32.32 -20.42 12.64
C SER A 221 -32.64 -21.41 11.52
N THR A 222 -31.94 -22.53 11.52
CA THR A 222 -32.29 -23.89 11.06
C THR A 222 -30.93 -24.60 10.94
N GLU A 223 -30.57 -25.49 11.86
CA GLU A 223 -30.86 -26.91 11.73
C GLU A 223 -31.03 -27.56 13.11
N SER A 224 -32.19 -28.19 13.31
CA SER A 224 -32.40 -29.19 14.33
C SER A 224 -32.00 -30.55 13.74
N ASP A 225 -30.83 -31.06 14.09
CA ASP A 225 -30.53 -32.48 13.88
C ASP A 225 -30.41 -33.17 15.23
N SER A 226 -31.40 -34.01 15.48
CA SER A 226 -31.54 -34.90 16.62
C SER A 226 -30.72 -36.16 16.34
N ASP A 227 -29.52 -36.26 16.93
CA ASP A 227 -28.77 -37.52 16.94
C ASP A 227 -29.29 -38.43 18.06
N SER A 228 -30.05 -39.45 17.68
CA SER A 228 -30.38 -40.60 18.50
C SER A 228 -29.23 -41.62 18.47
N GLU A 229 -28.68 -41.94 19.64
CA GLU A 229 -27.69 -43.00 19.82
C GLU A 229 -28.31 -44.38 19.50
N GLU A 230 -27.71 -45.12 18.57
CA GLU A 230 -27.83 -46.58 18.51
C GLU A 230 -26.44 -47.20 18.62
N THR A 231 -26.25 -47.88 19.76
CA THR A 231 -25.19 -48.85 20.00
C THR A 231 -25.54 -50.17 19.32
N GLU A 232 -24.68 -50.75 18.48
CA GLU A 232 -24.64 -52.20 18.33
C GLU A 232 -23.28 -52.75 17.86
N SER A 233 -22.98 -53.91 18.45
CA SER A 233 -21.77 -54.73 18.52
C SER A 233 -21.02 -55.06 17.23
N CYS A 234 -19.70 -55.05 17.30
CA CYS A 234 -18.80 -55.74 16.38
C CYS A 234 -18.51 -57.16 16.89
N ASP A 235 -19.12 -58.15 16.23
CA ASP A 235 -18.78 -59.55 16.42
C ASP A 235 -17.53 -59.92 15.63
N SER A 236 -16.72 -60.76 16.25
CA SER A 236 -15.44 -61.26 15.74
C SER A 236 -15.66 -62.40 14.78
N ASP A 237 -14.90 -62.46 13.68
CA ASP A 237 -14.53 -63.74 13.07
C ASP A 237 -13.14 -63.66 12.45
N SER A 238 -12.21 -64.27 13.17
CA SER A 238 -10.91 -64.74 12.72
C SER A 238 -11.05 -66.19 12.26
N GLU A 239 -10.57 -66.58 11.08
CA GLU A 239 -10.03 -67.94 10.85
C GLU A 239 -9.19 -68.05 9.56
N PHE A 240 -7.94 -68.52 9.75
CA PHE A 240 -7.06 -69.32 8.89
C PHE A 240 -6.56 -68.76 7.53
N PHE A 241 -5.27 -68.72 7.18
CA PHE A 241 -4.02 -69.38 7.64
C PHE A 241 -2.84 -68.40 7.56
#